data_AF-A0A536VMB3-F1
#
_entry.id   AF-A0A536VMB3-F1
#
_cell.length_a   1.000
_cell.length_b   1.000
_cell.length_c   1.000
_cell.angle_alpha   90.00
_cell.angle_beta   90.00
_cell.angle_gamma   90.00
#
_symmetry.space_group_name_H-M   'P 1'
#
loop_
_entity.id
_entity.type
_entity.pdbx_description
1 polymer ?
#
loop_
_entity_poly.entity_id
_entity_poly.type
_entity_poly.pdbx_seq_one_letter_code
_entity_poly.pdbx_strand_id
1 'polypeptide(L)'
;MARSPSPAHPANRLLASLPRADLARLTPSLEHVDLPLGQRLHEPGFAQEHFYFPGTSIVSLVGVLRNGDATELSLVGCEGGVGV
;
A
#
# COMPACT_ATOMS: atom_id res chain seq x y z
N MET A 1 -2.41 21.85 9.49
CA MET A 1 -2.69 21.58 8.06
C MET A 1 -1.84 20.40 7.64
N ALA A 2 -2.44 19.24 7.35
CA ALA A 2 -1.68 18.07 6.93
C ALA A 2 -1.12 18.34 5.52
N ARG A 3 0.20 18.23 5.37
CA ARG A 3 0.88 18.43 4.09
C ARG A 3 0.43 17.32 3.14
N SER A 4 -0.19 17.66 2.02
CA SER A 4 -0.53 16.66 1.01
C SER A 4 0.74 15.92 0.60
N PRO A 5 0.76 14.58 0.64
CA PRO A 5 1.93 13.83 0.22
C PRO A 5 2.22 14.15 -1.25
N SER A 6 3.50 14.40 -1.55
CA SER A 6 3.98 14.63 -2.91
C SER A 6 4.87 13.46 -3.30
N PRO A 7 4.90 13.03 -4.57
CA PRO A 7 5.79 11.95 -5.00
C PRO A 7 7.28 12.25 -4.72
N ALA A 8 7.65 13.52 -4.59
CA ALA A 8 8.99 13.97 -4.22
C ALA A 8 9.31 13.85 -2.71
N HIS A 9 8.28 13.76 -1.86
CA HIS A 9 8.38 13.60 -0.41
C HIS A 9 7.29 12.61 0.05
N PRO A 10 7.48 11.32 -0.22
CA PRO A 10 6.48 10.30 0.09
C PRO A 10 6.22 10.23 1.60
N ALA A 11 4.95 10.08 1.99
CA ALA A 11 4.57 9.84 3.38
C ALA A 11 4.94 8.42 3.84
N ASN A 12 5.02 7.48 2.89
CA ASN A 12 5.53 6.14 3.12
C ASN A 12 7.05 6.17 3.36
N ARG A 13 7.47 5.67 4.53
CA ARG A 13 8.86 5.62 5.00
C ARG A 13 9.74 4.69 4.18
N LEU A 14 9.20 3.61 3.61
CA LEU A 14 9.95 2.74 2.71
C LEU A 14 10.35 3.53 1.45
N LEU A 15 9.39 4.19 0.79
CA LEU A 15 9.69 5.07 -0.35
C LEU A 15 10.61 6.23 0.04
N ALA A 16 10.43 6.82 1.23
CA ALA A 16 11.27 7.92 1.71
C ALA A 16 12.71 7.49 2.04
N SER A 17 12.95 6.20 2.28
CA SER A 17 14.28 5.66 2.56
C SER A 17 15.10 5.38 1.29
N LEU A 18 14.48 5.41 0.11
CA LEU A 18 15.16 5.11 -1.14
C LEU A 18 16.18 6.19 -1.50
N PRO A 19 17.33 5.82 -2.10
CA PRO A 19 18.21 6.77 -2.75
C PRO A 19 17.44 7.63 -3.74
N ARG A 20 17.79 8.92 -3.83
CA ARG A 20 17.07 9.89 -4.67
C ARG A 20 16.95 9.45 -6.14
N ALA A 21 17.98 8.79 -6.67
CA ALA A 21 17.97 8.27 -8.03
C ALA A 21 16.97 7.10 -8.22
N ASP A 22 16.76 6.28 -7.20
CA ASP A 22 15.84 5.15 -7.23
C ASP A 22 14.40 5.63 -7.09
N LEU A 23 14.15 6.54 -6.14
CA LEU A 23 12.85 7.19 -6.01
C LEU A 23 12.46 7.89 -7.30
N ALA A 24 13.38 8.64 -7.94
CA ALA A 24 13.11 9.32 -9.20
C ALA A 24 12.77 8.38 -10.37
N ARG A 25 13.26 7.14 -10.37
CA ARG A 25 12.87 6.13 -11.37
C ARG A 25 11.49 5.56 -11.13
N LEU A 26 11.07 5.46 -9.86
CA LEU A 26 9.75 4.96 -9.48
C LEU A 26 8.66 6.02 -9.58
N THR A 27 8.97 7.29 -9.28
CA THR A 27 8.02 8.40 -9.27
C THR A 27 7.09 8.46 -10.49
N PRO A 28 7.54 8.24 -11.74
CA PRO A 28 6.65 8.29 -12.91
C PRO A 28 5.61 7.17 -12.96
N SER A 29 5.84 6.06 -12.28
CA SER A 29 4.93 4.91 -12.19
C SER A 29 4.08 4.92 -10.92
N LEU A 30 4.29 5.89 -10.02
CA LEU A 30 3.51 6.03 -8.80
C LEU A 30 2.28 6.91 -9.04
N GLU A 31 1.12 6.38 -8.68
CA GLU A 31 -0.13 7.12 -8.64
C GLU A 31 -0.58 7.33 -7.20
N HIS A 32 -1.04 8.53 -6.87
CA HIS A 32 -1.71 8.78 -5.59
C HIS A 32 -3.16 8.32 -5.69
N VAL A 33 -3.55 7.42 -4.79
CA VAL A 33 -4.91 6.94 -4.66
C VAL A 33 -5.39 7.12 -3.21
N ASP A 34 -6.66 7.47 -3.06
CA ASP A 34 -7.30 7.46 -1.75
C ASP A 34 -7.71 6.03 -1.39
N LEU A 35 -7.39 5.62 -0.16
CA LEU A 35 -7.76 4.31 0.38
C LEU A 35 -8.75 4.49 1.55
N PRO A 36 -10.05 4.69 1.27
CA PRO A 36 -11.08 4.74 2.31
C PRO A 36 -11.11 3.48 3.18
N LEU A 37 -11.48 3.68 4.44
CA LEU A 37 -11.65 2.59 5.40
C LEU A 37 -12.66 1.57 4.86
N GLY A 38 -12.30 0.29 4.92
CA GLY A 38 -13.15 -0.81 4.48
C GLY A 38 -13.10 -1.09 2.97
N GLN A 39 -12.31 -0.34 2.19
CA GLN A 39 -12.07 -0.70 0.79
C GLN A 39 -11.34 -2.03 0.68
N ARG A 40 -11.88 -2.93 -0.15
CA ARG A 40 -11.21 -4.18 -0.53
C ARG A 40 -10.25 -3.88 -1.67
N LEU A 41 -8.95 -4.11 -1.46
CA LEU A 41 -7.92 -3.86 -2.48
C LEU A 41 -7.70 -5.08 -3.40
N HIS A 42 -7.99 -6.27 -2.89
CA HIS A 42 -7.96 -7.51 -3.65
C HIS A 42 -8.97 -8.50 -3.13
N GLU A 43 -9.46 -9.33 -4.03
CA GLU A 43 -10.35 -10.44 -3.73
C GLU A 43 -9.77 -11.73 -4.32
N PRO A 44 -9.91 -12.87 -3.64
CA PRO A 44 -9.49 -14.16 -4.16
C PRO A 44 -10.08 -14.41 -5.56
N GLY A 45 -9.22 -14.75 -6.52
CA GLY A 45 -9.63 -15.03 -7.91
C GLY A 45 -9.35 -13.91 -8.90
N PHE A 46 -8.91 -12.73 -8.44
CA PHE A 46 -8.45 -11.65 -9.31
C PHE A 46 -6.92 -11.62 -9.39
N ALA A 47 -6.41 -11.15 -10.54
CA ALA A 47 -4.98 -11.00 -10.75
C ALA A 47 -4.42 -9.89 -9.84
N GLN A 48 -3.19 -10.11 -9.36
CA GLN A 48 -2.43 -9.10 -8.63
C GLN A 48 -1.97 -8.03 -9.62
N GLU A 49 -2.57 -6.84 -9.59
CA GLU A 49 -2.31 -5.78 -10.59
C GLU A 49 -1.52 -4.61 -10.01
N HIS A 50 -1.55 -4.40 -8.70
CA HIS A 50 -1.03 -3.18 -8.09
C HIS A 50 -0.15 -3.47 -6.87
N PHE A 51 0.82 -2.57 -6.65
CA PHE A 51 1.63 -2.55 -5.44
C PHE A 51 1.39 -1.23 -4.71
N TYR A 52 0.90 -1.32 -3.48
CA TYR A 52 0.52 -0.17 -2.67
C TYR A 52 1.61 0.18 -1.66
N PHE A 53 1.86 1.48 -1.51
CA PHE A 53 2.72 2.05 -0.48
C PHE A 53 1.86 2.94 0.43
N PRO A 54 1.25 2.41 1.51
CA PRO A 54 0.37 3.18 2.37
C PRO A 54 1.12 4.41 2.93
N GLY A 55 0.54 5.60 2.82
CA GLY A 55 1.13 6.83 3.35
C GLY A 55 0.50 7.29 4.66
N THR A 56 -0.82 7.19 4.72
CA THR A 56 -1.67 7.70 5.82
C THR A 56 -2.70 6.67 6.29
N SER A 57 -2.61 5.43 5.80
CA SER A 57 -3.52 4.33 6.09
C SER A 57 -2.75 3.08 6.52
N ILE A 58 -3.49 2.07 6.98
CA ILE A 58 -3.01 0.72 7.25
C ILE A 58 -3.83 -0.24 6.40
N VAL A 59 -3.16 -1.16 5.71
CA VAL A 59 -3.79 -2.24 4.95
C VAL A 59 -3.72 -3.53 5.77
N SER A 60 -4.87 -4.18 5.97
CA SER A 60 -4.94 -5.51 6.58
C SER A 60 -5.02 -6.57 5.50
N LEU A 61 -4.18 -7.59 5.62
CA LEU A 61 -4.20 -8.77 4.76
C LEU A 61 -4.93 -9.88 5.51
N VAL A 62 -6.08 -10.27 4.99
CA VAL A 62 -6.96 -11.27 5.60
C VAL A 62 -7.03 -12.50 4.71
N GLY A 63 -6.63 -13.65 5.26
CA GLY A 63 -6.76 -14.95 4.60
C GLY A 63 -8.11 -15.58 4.90
N VAL A 64 -8.74 -16.17 3.89
CA VAL A 64 -9.96 -16.99 4.06
C VAL A 64 -9.55 -18.46 4.16
N LEU A 65 -9.94 -19.11 5.24
CA LEU A 65 -9.70 -20.52 5.52
C LEU A 65 -10.71 -21.41 4.78
N ARG A 66 -10.40 -22.71 4.65
CA ARG A 66 -11.25 -23.70 3.95
C ARG A 66 -12.67 -23.81 4.52
N ASN A 67 -12.85 -23.51 5.80
CA ASN A 67 -14.14 -23.51 6.48
C ASN A 67 -14.92 -22.19 6.33
N GLY A 68 -14.37 -21.21 5.59
CA GLY A 68 -14.98 -19.89 5.40
C GLY A 68 -14.61 -18.86 6.46
N ASP A 69 -13.89 -19.25 7.51
CA ASP A 69 -13.42 -18.30 8.53
C ASP A 69 -12.32 -17.39 7.96
N ALA A 70 -12.29 -16.16 8.44
CA ALA A 70 -11.28 -15.18 8.09
C ALA A 70 -10.23 -15.06 9.20
N THR A 71 -8.95 -14.99 8.83
CA THR A 71 -7.86 -14.76 9.77
C THR A 71 -6.95 -13.64 9.28
N GLU A 72 -6.53 -12.78 10.19
CA GLU A 72 -5.55 -11.73 9.87
C GLU A 72 -4.17 -12.36 9.72
N LEU A 73 -3.53 -12.10 8.58
CA LEU A 73 -2.19 -12.58 8.27
C LEU A 73 -1.14 -11.51 8.57
N SER A 74 -1.43 -10.26 8.25
CA SER A 74 -0.50 -9.14 8.45
C SER A 74 -1.20 -7.80 8.37
N LEU A 75 -0.55 -6.79 8.95
CA LEU A 75 -0.87 -5.37 8.77
C LEU A 75 0.32 -4.69 8.08
N VAL A 76 0.05 -3.78 7.16
CA VAL A 76 1.07 -2.99 6.45
C VAL A 76 0.72 -1.51 6.54
N GLY A 77 1.57 -0.73 7.20
CA GLY A 77 1.44 0.72 7.33
C GLY A 77 2.44 1.50 6.48
N CYS A 78 2.75 2.71 6.93
CA CYS A 78 3.67 3.62 6.24
C CYS A 78 5.12 3.14 6.16
N GLU A 79 5.47 2.10 6.90
CA GLU A 79 6.79 1.49 6.95
C GLU A 79 7.04 0.43 5.86
N GLY A 80 6.00 0.01 5.13
CA GLY A 80 6.10 -1.10 4.19
C GLY A 80 5.37 -0.85 2.87
N GLY A 81 5.14 -1.95 2.16
CA GLY A 81 4.33 -1.97 0.95
C GLY A 81 3.73 -3.37 0.74
N VAL A 82 2.67 -3.44 -0.03
CA VAL A 82 1.89 -4.67 -0.23
C VAL A 82 1.52 -4.82 -1.70
N GLY A 83 1.76 -6.00 -2.26
CA GLY A 83 1.25 -6.39 -3.58
C GLY A 83 -0.05 -7.15 -3.41
N VAL A 84 -1.09 -6.73 -4.12
CA VAL A 84 -2.44 -7.31 -4.06
C VAL A 84 -3.07 -7.38 -5.44
#